data_AF-A0A9E5M434-F1
#
_entry.id   AF-A0A9E5M434-F1
#
_cell.length_a   1.000
_cell.length_b   1.000
_cell.length_c   1.000
_cell.angle_alpha   90.00
_cell.angle_beta   90.00
_cell.angle_gamma   90.00
#
_symmetry.space_group_name_H-M   'P 1'
#
loop_
_entity.id
_entity.type
_entity.pdbx_description
1 polymer ?
#
loop_
_entity_poly.entity_id
_entity_poly.type
_entity_poly.pdbx_seq_one_letter_code
_entity_poly.pdbx_strand_id
1 'polypeptide(L)'
;EWSELGVQDHKKVKGLGKATNLRDHMSEAELIFTALAELSTRQIAESVEAKGLEENKVPAKRGGRIAKDARLALEEKTGKKVVTGENYLRSSRVLGGNDSVGL
;
A
#
# COMPACT_ATOMS: atom_id res chain seq x y z
N GLU A 1 -10.72 2.05 -1.21
CA GLU A 1 -9.30 1.69 -1.08
C GLU A 1 -8.90 0.54 -1.99
N TRP A 2 -7.69 0.59 -2.54
CA TRP A 2 -7.13 -0.42 -3.45
C TRP A 2 -6.81 -1.75 -2.73
N SER A 3 -6.45 -1.65 -1.45
CA SER A 3 -6.10 -2.76 -0.55
C SER A 3 -7.31 -3.42 0.09
N GLU A 4 -8.52 -2.89 -0.12
CA GLU A 4 -9.77 -3.28 0.56
C GLU A 4 -9.77 -3.09 2.08
N LEU A 5 -8.72 -2.46 2.63
CA LEU A 5 -8.57 -2.18 4.05
C LEU A 5 -8.62 -0.67 4.30
N GLY A 6 -9.28 -0.28 5.40
CA GLY A 6 -9.04 1.04 5.97
C GLY A 6 -7.66 1.11 6.62
N VAL A 7 -7.11 2.32 6.79
CA VAL A 7 -5.77 2.54 7.37
C VAL A 7 -5.58 1.80 8.70
N GLN A 8 -6.59 1.81 9.58
CA GLN A 8 -6.51 1.14 10.88
C GLN A 8 -6.44 -0.39 10.76
N ASP A 9 -7.19 -0.98 9.84
CA ASP A 9 -7.17 -2.43 9.63
C ASP A 9 -5.89 -2.87 8.91
N HIS A 10 -5.37 -2.06 8.00
CA HIS A 10 -4.06 -2.29 7.38
C HIS A 10 -2.92 -2.23 8.41
N LYS A 11 -2.97 -1.29 9.37
CA LYS A 11 -2.06 -1.28 10.52
C LYS A 11 -2.17 -2.55 11.37
N LYS A 12 -3.39 -3.06 11.61
CA LYS A 12 -3.58 -4.33 12.35
C LYS A 12 -2.96 -5.51 11.61
N VAL A 13 -3.15 -5.62 10.29
CA VAL A 13 -2.53 -6.67 9.47
C VAL A 13 -1.01 -6.66 9.62
N LYS A 14 -0.40 -5.47 9.70
CA LYS A 14 1.05 -5.31 9.88
C LYS A 14 1.53 -5.32 11.35
N GLY A 15 0.63 -5.53 12.31
CA GLY A 15 0.95 -5.54 13.73
C GLY A 15 1.45 -4.18 14.26
N LEU A 16 0.98 -3.07 13.69
CA LEU A 16 1.42 -1.71 14.03
C LEU A 16 0.52 -1.08 15.10
N GLY A 17 1.13 -0.29 15.99
CA GLY A 17 0.41 0.56 16.92
C GLY A 17 -0.30 1.72 16.23
N LYS A 18 -1.28 2.33 16.89
CA LYS A 18 -2.09 3.43 16.33
C LYS A 18 -1.24 4.62 15.87
N ALA A 19 -0.18 4.96 16.63
CA ALA A 19 0.70 6.09 16.36
C ALA A 19 1.74 5.83 15.24
N THR A 20 1.94 4.59 14.83
CA THR A 20 2.95 4.23 13.83
C THR A 20 2.48 4.59 12.42
N ASN A 21 3.35 5.18 11.61
CA ASN A 21 3.04 5.47 10.21
C ASN A 21 2.93 4.14 9.42
N LEU A 22 1.89 3.98 8.62
CA LEU A 22 1.70 2.76 7.83
C LEU A 22 2.71 2.67 6.68
N ARG A 23 3.02 3.80 6.03
CA ARG A 23 3.82 3.85 4.80
C ARG A 23 5.24 3.34 5.01
N ASP A 24 5.82 3.59 6.18
CA ASP A 24 7.18 3.15 6.54
C ASP A 24 7.30 1.63 6.71
N HIS A 25 6.16 0.94 6.81
CA HIS A 25 6.08 -0.51 7.02
C HIS A 25 5.43 -1.26 5.84
N MET A 26 5.09 -0.55 4.76
CA MET A 26 4.61 -1.15 3.53
C MET A 26 5.75 -1.79 2.77
N SER A 27 5.48 -2.94 2.14
CA SER A 27 6.37 -3.56 1.17
C SER A 27 6.49 -2.71 -0.09
N GLU A 28 7.50 -3.01 -0.92
CA GLU A 28 7.66 -2.38 -2.24
C GLU A 28 6.39 -2.50 -3.08
N ALA A 29 5.76 -3.69 -3.12
CA ALA A 29 4.52 -3.90 -3.86
C ALA A 29 3.40 -2.99 -3.34
N GLU A 30 3.20 -2.90 -2.02
CA GLU A 30 2.18 -2.03 -1.43
C GLU A 30 2.43 -0.54 -1.75
N LEU A 31 3.68 -0.11 -1.78
CA LEU A 31 4.06 1.25 -2.19
C LEU A 31 3.76 1.51 -3.66
N ILE A 32 4.05 0.56 -4.55
CA ILE A 32 3.75 0.65 -5.99
C ILE A 32 2.23 0.76 -6.22
N PHE A 33 1.42 -0.07 -5.56
CA PHE A 33 -0.05 0.00 -5.71
C PHE A 33 -0.63 1.28 -5.12
N THR A 34 -0.04 1.80 -4.04
CA THR A 34 -0.39 3.12 -3.50
C THR A 34 -0.10 4.21 -4.53
N ALA A 35 1.09 4.22 -5.11
CA ALA A 35 1.48 5.19 -6.16
C ALA A 35 0.59 5.06 -7.41
N LEU A 36 0.21 3.84 -7.81
CA LEU A 36 -0.72 3.61 -8.90
C LEU A 36 -2.12 4.20 -8.62
N ALA A 37 -2.63 4.05 -7.39
CA ALA A 37 -3.91 4.63 -6.99
C ALA A 37 -3.86 6.16 -6.98
N GLU A 38 -2.78 6.75 -6.46
CA GLU A 38 -2.53 8.20 -6.44
C GLU A 38 -2.44 8.77 -7.86
N LEU A 39 -1.61 8.17 -8.71
CA LEU A 39 -1.43 8.57 -10.10
C LEU A 39 -2.75 8.49 -10.88
N SER A 40 -3.45 7.36 -10.77
CA SER A 40 -4.72 7.13 -11.48
C SER A 40 -5.79 8.12 -11.02
N THR A 41 -5.88 8.38 -9.72
CA THR A 41 -6.79 9.39 -9.16
C THR A 41 -6.50 10.76 -9.74
N ARG A 42 -5.23 11.18 -9.73
CA ARG A 42 -4.79 12.49 -10.24
C ARG A 42 -5.11 12.64 -11.73
N GLN A 43 -4.74 11.67 -12.55
CA GLN A 43 -4.96 11.72 -14.00
C GLN A 43 -6.45 11.78 -14.35
N ILE A 44 -7.30 11.06 -13.61
CA ILE A 44 -8.75 11.12 -13.81
C ILE A 44 -9.31 12.48 -13.37
N ALA A 45 -8.86 13.00 -12.23
CA ALA A 45 -9.29 14.31 -11.74
C ALA A 45 -8.92 15.43 -12.72
N GLU A 46 -7.69 15.41 -13.26
CA GLU A 46 -7.22 16.34 -14.29
C GLU A 46 -8.06 16.22 -15.58
N SER A 47 -8.34 14.99 -16.02
CA SER A 47 -9.09 14.75 -17.27
C SER A 47 -10.55 15.22 -17.21
N VAL A 48 -11.15 15.26 -16.03
CA VAL A 48 -12.54 15.74 -15.82
C VAL A 48 -12.59 17.12 -15.18
N GLU A 49 -11.44 17.78 -15.05
CA GLU A 49 -11.28 19.10 -14.42
C GLU A 49 -11.94 19.20 -13.03
N ALA A 50 -11.87 18.13 -12.23
CA ALA A 50 -12.53 18.04 -10.92
C ALA A 50 -12.01 19.10 -9.94
N LYS A 51 -12.93 19.84 -9.31
CA LYS A 51 -12.63 20.91 -8.35
C LYS A 51 -13.21 20.62 -6.97
N GLY A 52 -12.43 20.96 -5.95
CA GLY A 52 -12.84 20.81 -4.55
C GLY A 52 -13.05 19.35 -4.12
N LEU A 53 -13.51 19.17 -2.89
CA LEU A 53 -13.59 17.85 -2.28
C LEU A 53 -14.65 16.94 -2.91
N GLU A 54 -15.83 17.49 -3.23
CA GLU A 54 -16.98 16.71 -3.71
C GLU A 54 -16.71 16.07 -5.07
N GLU A 55 -16.20 16.83 -6.03
CA GLU A 55 -15.92 16.32 -7.37
C GLU A 55 -14.76 15.30 -7.35
N ASN A 56 -13.78 15.49 -6.46
CA ASN A 56 -12.64 14.58 -6.31
C ASN A 56 -13.02 13.21 -5.71
N LYS A 57 -14.22 13.04 -5.13
CA LYS A 57 -14.69 11.72 -4.66
C LYS A 57 -14.79 10.70 -5.78
N VAL A 58 -15.19 11.12 -6.99
CA VAL A 58 -15.35 10.20 -8.13
C VAL A 58 -13.99 9.75 -8.69
N PRO A 59 -13.04 10.66 -9.01
CA PRO A 59 -11.66 10.29 -9.35
C PRO A 59 -11.00 9.39 -8.31
N ALA A 60 -11.14 9.68 -7.01
CA ALA A 60 -10.55 8.88 -5.94
C ALA A 60 -11.08 7.42 -5.95
N LYS A 61 -12.40 7.24 -6.11
CA LYS A 61 -13.00 5.91 -6.24
C LYS A 61 -12.51 5.18 -7.49
N ARG A 62 -12.40 5.86 -8.63
CA ARG A 62 -11.96 5.27 -9.89
C ARG A 62 -10.47 4.91 -9.86
N GLY A 63 -9.62 5.80 -9.38
CA GLY A 63 -8.18 5.55 -9.26
C GLY A 63 -7.88 4.42 -8.29
N GLY A 64 -8.57 4.38 -7.14
CA GLY A 64 -8.49 3.24 -6.21
C GLY A 64 -8.94 1.92 -6.82
N ARG A 65 -9.97 1.94 -7.69
CA ARG A 65 -10.42 0.74 -8.41
C ARG A 65 -9.40 0.23 -9.43
N ILE A 66 -8.78 1.13 -10.20
CA ILE A 66 -7.70 0.75 -11.15
C ILE A 66 -6.57 0.02 -10.42
N ALA A 67 -6.11 0.57 -9.29
CA ALA A 67 -5.07 -0.07 -8.49
C ALA A 67 -5.53 -1.41 -7.89
N LYS A 68 -6.79 -1.52 -7.45
CA LYS A 68 -7.37 -2.78 -6.98
C LYS A 68 -7.37 -3.84 -8.08
N ASP A 69 -7.85 -3.50 -9.28
CA ASP A 69 -7.97 -4.44 -10.38
C ASP A 69 -6.58 -4.92 -10.84
N ALA A 70 -5.59 -4.01 -10.90
CA ALA A 70 -4.20 -4.37 -11.17
C ALA A 70 -3.61 -5.28 -10.09
N ARG A 71 -3.90 -5.01 -8.80
CA ARG A 71 -3.48 -5.87 -7.68
C ARG A 71 -4.04 -7.27 -7.84
N LEU A 72 -5.34 -7.39 -8.04
CA LEU A 72 -6.01 -8.69 -8.17
C LEU A 72 -5.43 -9.50 -9.34
N ALA A 73 -5.21 -8.86 -10.49
CA ALA A 73 -4.59 -9.51 -11.64
C ALA A 73 -3.17 -10.01 -11.35
N LEU A 74 -2.37 -9.24 -10.59
CA LEU A 74 -1.03 -9.67 -10.16
C LEU A 74 -1.10 -10.84 -9.17
N GLU A 75 -1.97 -10.76 -8.16
CA GLU A 75 -2.15 -11.81 -7.16
C GLU A 75 -2.62 -13.13 -7.82
N GLU A 76 -3.53 -13.05 -8.79
CA GLU A 76 -4.01 -14.19 -9.56
C GLU A 76 -2.88 -14.86 -10.36
N LYS A 77 -2.08 -14.08 -11.07
CA LYS A 77 -0.99 -14.61 -11.92
C LYS A 77 0.18 -15.17 -11.13
N THR A 78 0.44 -14.63 -9.94
CA THR A 78 1.62 -15.00 -9.13
C THR A 78 1.30 -15.97 -8.00
N GLY A 79 0.02 -16.11 -7.62
CA GLY A 79 -0.41 -16.85 -6.44
C GLY A 79 0.01 -16.21 -5.11
N LYS A 80 0.56 -14.98 -5.12
CA LYS A 80 1.08 -14.29 -3.94
C LYS A 80 0.21 -13.08 -3.61
N LYS A 81 -0.09 -12.88 -2.31
CA LYS A 81 -0.80 -11.70 -1.83
C LYS A 81 0.10 -10.48 -1.82
N VAL A 82 -0.43 -9.32 -2.22
CA VAL A 82 0.30 -8.04 -2.18
C VAL A 82 0.24 -7.44 -0.78
N VAL A 83 -0.92 -7.48 -0.13
CA VAL A 83 -1.07 -7.04 1.25
C VAL A 83 -0.79 -8.22 2.16
N THR A 84 0.33 -8.17 2.89
CA THR A 84 0.75 -9.20 3.82
C THR A 84 1.03 -8.60 5.20
N GLY A 85 1.07 -9.47 6.21
CA GLY A 85 1.52 -9.08 7.56
C GLY A 85 3.02 -8.85 7.67
N GLU A 86 3.78 -8.96 6.57
CA GLU A 86 5.21 -8.70 6.58
C GLU A 86 5.48 -7.24 6.93
N ASN A 87 6.38 -7.06 7.89
CA ASN A 87 6.80 -5.75 8.37
C ASN A 87 8.20 -5.47 7.82
N TYR A 88 8.27 -4.57 6.83
CA TYR A 88 9.48 -4.24 6.10
C TYR A 88 10.66 -3.85 7.02
N LEU A 89 10.39 -3.12 8.12
CA LEU A 89 11.42 -2.71 9.09
C LEU A 89 11.87 -3.80 10.07
N ARG A 90 11.08 -4.87 10.28
CA ARG A 90 11.58 -6.05 11.01
C ARG A 90 12.53 -6.87 10.15
N SER A 91 12.26 -6.97 8.84
CA SER A 91 13.10 -7.73 7.92
C SER A 91 14.48 -7.09 7.73
N SER A 92 14.57 -5.75 7.73
CA SER A 92 15.86 -5.05 7.60
C SER A 92 16.72 -5.12 8.88
N ARG A 93 16.11 -5.30 10.06
CA ARG A 93 16.86 -5.39 11.33
C ARG A 93 17.53 -6.75 11.55
N VAL A 94 17.04 -7.82 10.92
CA VAL A 94 17.63 -9.18 11.07
C VAL A 94 18.94 -9.33 10.29
N LEU A 95 19.20 -8.52 9.27
CA LEU A 95 20.45 -8.57 8.48
C LEU A 95 21.61 -7.76 9.08
N GLY A 96 21.44 -7.19 10.28
CA GLY A 96 22.36 -6.20 10.85
C GLY A 96 23.09 -6.59 12.14
N GLY A 97 23.07 -7.85 12.58
CA GLY A 97 23.85 -8.20 13.77
C GLY A 97 23.71 -9.62 14.22
N ASN A 98 24.56 -10.51 13.69
CA ASN A 98 25.09 -11.61 14.48
C ASN A 98 26.41 -12.18 13.94
N ASP A 99 27.45 -11.35 13.86
CA ASP A 99 28.83 -11.82 13.68
C ASP A 99 29.71 -11.36 14.84
N SER A 100 29.49 -11.93 16.02
CA SER A 100 30.52 -11.99 17.08
C SER A 100 30.71 -13.45 17.46
N VAL A 101 31.61 -14.11 16.72
CA VAL A 101 32.12 -15.44 17.03
C VAL A 101 33.22 -15.31 18.08
N GLY A 102 33.17 -16.15 19.12
CA GLY A 102 34.36 -16.71 19.76
C GLY A 102 35.09 -15.88 20.82
N LEU A 103 34.83 -16.22 22.08
CA LEU A 103 35.75 -16.72 23.14
C LEU A 103 35.18 -16.40 24.52
#